data_AF-A0A8S3Y7J0-F1
#
_entry.id   AF-A0A8S3Y7J0-F1
#
_cell.length_a   1.000
_cell.length_b   1.000
_cell.length_c   1.000
_cell.angle_alpha   90.00
_cell.angle_beta   90.00
_cell.angle_gamma   90.00
#
_symmetry.space_group_name_H-M   'P 1'
#
loop_
_entity.id
_entity.type
_entity.pdbx_description
1 polymer ?
#
loop_
_entity_poly.entity_id
_entity_poly.type
_entity_poly.pdbx_seq_one_letter_code
_entity_poly.pdbx_strand_id
1 'polypeptide(L)'
;MSNLKVAVIDFLENPVIPILLGVGSVVVLTTVIAKCLWGKKSKTSKKLVALVDPNSKYPLPLIEREEISHDTRRFRFGLPSSEHVLGLPVGQHIHLSVKIDDDLIIRAYTPVSSDEDKGYVDLVIKVYFKNVHPKFPEGGKMSQYLNNMKIGDTIDFRGPSGRLQYTGNGTFLIKKMRKDPPVKVVVKKLNMIAGGTGITPMLQLVRHICKDASDRTEMRLLFANQTEEDILLRDELEKYQSEHPNQFKLWYTLDRPTEGWKYSAGFINDEMIKEHMFPAGDDVFVLMCGPPPMINFACNPALEKLGFKETQRKFVANVLISFEMSLLMLQNQQMNIFICVQVPIVTIIDILLSIFLCLRCQLFLNEVKTTKKLSTNVMALNLTGPLREKAKRMRKMIEEMPPKFSVYDMWHMDAFLLLKIIHLLSNFIITMLQFTLR
;
A
#
# COMPACT_ATOMS: atom_id res chain seq x y z
N MET A 1 -20.63 13.25 82.80
CA MET A 1 -21.51 12.42 81.96
C MET A 1 -22.52 13.23 81.10
N SER A 2 -22.42 14.56 81.00
CA SER A 2 -23.31 15.38 80.17
C SER A 2 -22.73 15.73 78.79
N ASN A 3 -21.43 15.96 78.65
CA ASN A 3 -20.87 16.52 77.40
C ASN A 3 -20.62 15.50 76.27
N LEU A 4 -20.53 14.20 76.57
CA LEU A 4 -20.34 13.15 75.55
C LEU A 4 -21.67 12.69 74.91
N LYS A 5 -22.79 12.80 75.65
CA LYS A 5 -24.12 12.47 75.12
C LYS A 5 -24.64 13.54 74.17
N VAL A 6 -24.34 14.82 74.42
CA VAL A 6 -24.74 15.94 73.55
C VAL A 6 -24.00 15.87 72.21
N ALA A 7 -22.69 15.58 72.21
CA ALA A 7 -21.90 15.47 70.98
C ALA A 7 -22.32 14.31 70.06
N VAL A 8 -22.83 13.21 70.63
CA VAL A 8 -23.30 12.05 69.84
C VAL A 8 -24.70 12.29 69.26
N ILE A 9 -25.56 13.05 69.95
CA ILE A 9 -26.89 13.42 69.45
C ILE A 9 -26.78 14.46 68.33
N ASP A 10 -25.94 15.49 68.50
CA ASP A 10 -25.66 16.48 67.44
C ASP A 10 -24.99 15.85 66.19
N PHE A 11 -24.22 14.78 66.37
CA PHE A 11 -23.63 14.02 65.27
C PHE A 11 -24.66 13.17 64.51
N LEU A 12 -25.73 12.70 65.16
CA LEU A 12 -26.76 11.86 64.53
C LEU A 12 -27.94 12.65 63.95
N GLU A 13 -28.23 13.85 64.46
CA GLU A 13 -29.30 14.73 63.94
C GLU A 13 -28.85 15.62 62.76
N ASN A 14 -27.58 15.56 62.37
CA ASN A 14 -27.10 16.33 61.23
C ASN A 14 -27.70 15.79 59.91
N PRO A 15 -28.55 16.58 59.20
CA PRO A 15 -29.25 16.13 58.00
C PRO A 15 -28.30 15.78 56.84
N VAL A 16 -27.04 16.17 56.93
CA VAL A 16 -26.00 15.90 55.91
C VAL A 16 -25.57 14.43 55.90
N ILE A 17 -25.62 13.71 57.03
CA ILE A 17 -25.09 12.34 57.14
C ILE A 17 -26.01 11.28 56.50
N PRO A 18 -27.34 11.30 56.71
CA PRO A 18 -28.25 10.40 55.98
C PRO A 18 -28.22 10.65 54.47
N ILE A 19 -28.04 11.91 54.05
CA ILE A 19 -27.90 12.29 52.64
C ILE A 19 -26.60 11.75 52.05
N LEU A 20 -25.47 11.83 52.77
CA LEU A 20 -24.19 11.27 52.30
C LEU A 20 -24.21 9.75 52.16
N LEU A 21 -24.85 9.04 53.09
CA LEU A 21 -25.01 7.58 53.02
C LEU A 21 -25.99 7.16 51.91
N GLY A 22 -27.06 7.93 51.70
CA GLY A 22 -28.02 7.73 50.59
C GLY A 22 -27.41 8.00 49.21
N VAL A 23 -26.65 9.09 49.07
CA VAL A 23 -25.98 9.43 47.81
C VAL A 23 -24.85 8.44 47.50
N GLY A 24 -24.07 8.04 48.51
CA GLY A 24 -23.01 7.04 48.34
C GLY A 24 -23.54 5.69 47.86
N SER A 25 -24.66 5.22 48.43
CA SER A 25 -25.29 3.95 48.03
C SER A 25 -25.92 4.02 46.64
N VAL A 26 -26.52 5.16 46.25
CA VAL A 26 -27.04 5.36 44.89
C VAL A 26 -25.92 5.42 43.85
N VAL A 27 -24.78 6.05 44.14
CA VAL A 27 -23.62 6.10 43.23
C VAL A 27 -22.99 4.71 43.04
N VAL A 28 -22.88 3.93 44.12
CA VAL A 28 -22.37 2.54 44.02
C VAL A 28 -23.35 1.66 43.26
N LEU A 29 -24.65 1.76 43.51
CA LEU A 29 -25.65 0.94 42.82
C LEU A 29 -25.75 1.32 41.34
N THR A 30 -25.72 2.61 41.00
CA THR A 30 -25.73 3.08 39.61
C THR A 30 -24.44 2.71 38.88
N THR A 31 -23.27 2.75 39.52
CA THR A 31 -22.02 2.29 38.89
C THR A 31 -21.98 0.77 38.73
N VAL A 32 -22.52 -0.01 39.67
CA VAL A 32 -22.64 -1.48 39.54
C VAL A 32 -23.65 -1.85 38.44
N ILE A 33 -24.82 -1.19 38.39
CA ILE A 33 -25.81 -1.39 37.34
C ILE A 33 -25.25 -0.94 35.99
N ALA A 34 -24.59 0.22 35.91
CA ALA A 34 -23.91 0.67 34.69
C ALA A 34 -22.80 -0.30 34.25
N LYS A 35 -22.06 -0.91 35.19
CA LYS A 35 -21.03 -1.92 34.89
C LYS A 35 -21.63 -3.28 34.51
N CYS A 36 -22.79 -3.66 35.04
CA CYS A 36 -23.54 -4.85 34.64
C CYS A 36 -24.23 -4.65 33.27
N LEU A 37 -24.71 -3.43 32.97
CA LEU A 37 -25.33 -3.08 31.69
C LEU A 37 -24.29 -2.82 30.59
N TRP A 38 -23.17 -2.14 30.89
CA TRP A 38 -22.04 -1.96 29.96
C TRP A 38 -21.08 -3.15 29.90
N GLY A 39 -21.12 -4.06 30.88
CA GLY A 39 -20.35 -5.31 30.88
C GLY A 39 -20.82 -6.31 29.81
N LYS A 40 -22.00 -6.10 29.23
CA LYS A 40 -22.44 -6.76 27.99
C LYS A 40 -21.99 -5.96 26.76
N LYS A 41 -20.71 -5.62 26.67
CA LYS A 41 -20.11 -5.46 25.34
C LYS A 41 -20.26 -6.82 24.66
N SER A 42 -21.09 -6.88 23.62
CA SER A 42 -21.10 -7.96 22.66
C SER A 42 -19.66 -8.41 22.45
N LYS A 43 -19.33 -9.66 22.81
CA LYS A 43 -18.08 -10.27 22.37
C LYS A 43 -18.20 -10.34 20.87
N THR A 44 -17.75 -9.30 20.17
CA THR A 44 -17.51 -9.37 18.74
C THR A 44 -16.51 -10.50 18.58
N SER A 45 -16.97 -11.68 18.16
CA SER A 45 -16.09 -12.81 17.85
C SER A 45 -15.01 -12.27 16.93
N LYS A 46 -13.77 -12.24 17.40
CA LYS A 46 -12.65 -11.71 16.63
C LYS A 46 -12.55 -12.60 15.40
N LYS A 47 -12.85 -12.07 14.20
CA LYS A 47 -12.77 -12.85 12.95
C LYS A 47 -11.39 -13.52 12.91
N LEU A 48 -11.38 -14.84 12.70
CA LEU A 48 -10.15 -15.58 12.52
C LEU A 48 -9.59 -15.23 11.14
N VAL A 49 -8.39 -14.65 11.12
CA VAL A 49 -7.75 -14.14 9.90
C VAL A 49 -6.50 -14.97 9.62
N ALA A 50 -6.35 -15.46 8.39
CA ALA A 50 -5.18 -16.24 7.99
C ALA A 50 -3.92 -15.36 7.86
N LEU A 51 -4.03 -14.21 7.18
CA LEU A 51 -2.91 -13.33 6.89
C LEU A 51 -2.66 -12.31 8.03
N VAL A 52 -2.16 -12.81 9.18
CA VAL A 52 -1.96 -11.99 10.39
C VAL A 52 -0.77 -11.02 10.25
N ASP A 53 0.36 -11.48 9.73
CA ASP A 53 1.55 -10.67 9.47
C ASP A 53 1.81 -10.58 7.95
N PRO A 54 1.79 -9.37 7.36
CA PRO A 54 1.97 -9.17 5.93
C PRO A 54 3.34 -9.57 5.37
N ASN A 55 4.32 -9.84 6.23
CA ASN A 55 5.64 -10.29 5.81
C ASN A 55 5.86 -11.80 5.96
N SER A 56 4.99 -12.46 6.73
CA SER A 56 5.03 -13.91 6.95
C SER A 56 4.47 -14.67 5.75
N LYS A 57 4.95 -15.89 5.57
CA LYS A 57 4.48 -16.83 4.55
C LYS A 57 3.56 -17.85 5.19
N TYR A 58 2.44 -18.10 4.53
CA TYR A 58 1.40 -19.02 4.98
C TYR A 58 1.24 -20.10 3.91
N PRO A 59 1.73 -21.33 4.13
CA PRO A 59 1.55 -22.41 3.18
C PRO A 59 0.09 -22.87 3.20
N LEU A 60 -0.63 -22.66 2.11
CA LEU A 60 -2.05 -23.06 1.98
C LEU A 60 -2.18 -24.22 0.98
N PRO A 61 -2.92 -25.30 1.32
CA PRO A 61 -3.11 -26.44 0.44
C PRO A 61 -4.11 -26.12 -0.66
N LEU A 62 -3.82 -26.56 -1.89
CA LEU A 62 -4.80 -26.61 -2.98
C LEU A 62 -5.82 -27.71 -2.64
N ILE A 63 -7.09 -27.34 -2.48
CA ILE A 63 -8.15 -28.28 -2.09
C ILE A 63 -9.13 -28.58 -3.24
N GLU A 64 -9.24 -27.69 -4.21
CA GLU A 64 -10.10 -27.86 -5.38
C GLU A 64 -9.51 -27.09 -6.56
N ARG A 65 -9.66 -27.65 -7.77
CA ARG A 65 -9.31 -27.01 -9.03
C ARG A 65 -10.42 -27.24 -10.04
N GLU A 66 -10.91 -26.17 -10.64
CA GLU A 66 -11.93 -26.19 -11.68
C GLU A 66 -11.36 -25.59 -12.97
N GLU A 67 -11.67 -26.22 -14.10
CA GLU A 67 -11.36 -25.70 -15.43
C GLU A 67 -12.50 -24.79 -15.90
N ILE A 68 -12.20 -23.50 -16.09
CA ILE A 68 -13.17 -22.51 -16.58
C ILE A 68 -13.14 -22.45 -18.12
N SER A 69 -11.95 -22.49 -18.70
CA SER A 69 -11.73 -22.50 -20.14
C SER A 69 -10.48 -23.29 -20.51
N HIS A 70 -10.16 -23.35 -21.81
CA HIS A 70 -8.98 -24.05 -22.33
C HIS A 70 -7.67 -23.59 -21.64
N ASP A 71 -7.58 -22.32 -21.23
CA ASP A 71 -6.41 -21.77 -20.56
C ASP A 71 -6.66 -21.16 -19.17
N THR A 72 -7.88 -21.21 -18.64
CA THR A 72 -8.22 -20.57 -17.35
C THR A 72 -8.73 -21.57 -16.33
N ARG A 73 -8.25 -21.44 -15.08
CA ARG A 73 -8.69 -22.28 -13.96
C ARG A 73 -9.05 -21.45 -12.73
N ARG A 74 -9.98 -21.97 -11.93
CA ARG A 74 -10.20 -21.56 -10.54
C ARG A 74 -9.42 -22.50 -9.62
N PHE A 75 -8.52 -21.95 -8.83
CA PHE A 75 -7.77 -22.67 -7.81
C PHE A 75 -8.28 -22.25 -6.44
N ARG A 76 -8.77 -23.22 -5.68
CA ARG A 76 -9.26 -23.02 -4.32
C ARG A 76 -8.27 -23.55 -3.32
N PHE A 77 -7.80 -22.68 -2.43
CA PHE A 77 -6.88 -23.04 -1.36
C PHE A 77 -7.58 -23.03 -0.01
N GLY A 78 -7.32 -24.05 0.81
CA GLY A 78 -7.88 -24.15 2.15
C GLY A 78 -7.23 -23.17 3.12
N LEU A 79 -8.03 -22.51 3.95
CA LEU A 79 -7.56 -21.69 5.07
C LEU A 79 -7.34 -22.58 6.32
N PRO A 80 -6.65 -22.09 7.37
CA PRO A 80 -6.29 -22.90 8.54
C PRO A 80 -7.48 -23.57 9.27
N SER A 81 -8.69 -23.02 9.15
CA SER A 81 -9.92 -23.70 9.55
C SER A 81 -11.11 -23.20 8.73
N SER A 82 -12.24 -23.92 8.80
CA SER A 82 -13.51 -23.53 8.17
C SER A 82 -14.08 -22.20 8.64
N GLU A 83 -13.57 -21.65 9.75
CA GLU A 83 -13.99 -20.35 10.31
C GLU A 83 -13.03 -19.21 9.95
N HIS A 84 -11.86 -19.50 9.38
CA HIS A 84 -10.93 -18.47 8.94
C HIS A 84 -11.45 -17.75 7.71
N VAL A 85 -11.17 -16.46 7.64
CA VAL A 85 -11.19 -15.66 6.42
C VAL A 85 -9.76 -15.31 6.03
N LEU A 86 -9.53 -14.90 4.80
CA LEU A 86 -8.17 -14.59 4.33
C LEU A 86 -7.57 -13.39 5.08
N GLY A 87 -8.35 -12.34 5.31
CA GLY A 87 -7.90 -11.06 5.86
C GLY A 87 -7.36 -10.13 4.79
N LEU A 88 -8.04 -10.03 3.65
CA LEU A 88 -7.60 -9.22 2.52
C LEU A 88 -8.47 -7.96 2.37
N PRO A 89 -7.96 -6.77 2.72
CA PRO A 89 -8.66 -5.52 2.46
C PRO A 89 -8.95 -5.32 0.97
N VAL A 90 -10.14 -4.80 0.66
CA VAL A 90 -10.57 -4.52 -0.72
C VAL A 90 -9.62 -3.52 -1.37
N GLY A 91 -9.16 -3.82 -2.58
CA GLY A 91 -8.13 -3.06 -3.31
C GLY A 91 -6.70 -3.62 -3.13
N GLN A 92 -6.50 -4.59 -2.25
CA GLN A 92 -5.23 -5.26 -2.02
C GLN A 92 -5.19 -6.67 -2.64
N HIS A 93 -3.98 -7.22 -2.77
CA HIS A 93 -3.68 -8.51 -3.35
C HIS A 93 -2.74 -9.32 -2.44
N ILE A 94 -2.57 -10.60 -2.77
CA ILE A 94 -1.58 -11.49 -2.15
C ILE A 94 -0.42 -11.75 -3.11
N HIS A 95 0.67 -12.28 -2.57
CA HIS A 95 1.78 -12.83 -3.35
C HIS A 95 1.84 -14.33 -3.13
N LEU A 96 1.96 -15.09 -4.21
CA LEU A 96 2.38 -16.47 -4.17
C LEU A 96 3.88 -16.55 -4.37
N SER A 97 4.56 -17.40 -3.60
CA SER A 97 5.98 -17.68 -3.79
C SER A 97 6.28 -19.15 -3.88
N VAL A 98 7.12 -19.53 -4.84
CA VAL A 98 7.57 -20.91 -5.05
C VAL A 98 9.01 -20.90 -5.54
N LYS A 99 9.77 -21.95 -5.21
CA LYS A 99 11.11 -22.18 -5.76
C LYS A 99 11.00 -23.14 -6.97
N ILE A 100 11.40 -22.69 -8.16
CA ILE A 100 11.38 -23.48 -9.41
C ILE A 100 12.79 -23.40 -10.00
N ASP A 101 13.45 -24.55 -10.19
CA ASP A 101 14.82 -24.62 -10.76
C ASP A 101 15.81 -23.66 -10.06
N ASP A 102 15.79 -23.67 -8.73
CA ASP A 102 16.54 -22.77 -7.84
C ASP A 102 16.16 -21.27 -7.84
N ASP A 103 15.31 -20.82 -8.77
CA ASP A 103 14.78 -19.48 -8.79
C ASP A 103 13.59 -19.32 -7.81
N LEU A 104 13.64 -18.29 -6.97
CA LEU A 104 12.47 -17.86 -6.20
C LEU A 104 11.51 -17.04 -7.09
N ILE A 105 10.40 -17.65 -7.49
CA ILE A 105 9.37 -17.00 -8.29
C ILE A 105 8.28 -16.45 -7.38
N ILE A 106 8.08 -15.13 -7.43
CA ILE A 106 7.03 -14.42 -6.68
C ILE A 106 6.09 -13.73 -7.67
N ARG A 107 4.78 -13.93 -7.52
CA ARG A 107 3.75 -13.28 -8.37
C ARG A 107 2.58 -12.81 -7.53
N ALA A 108 2.02 -11.65 -7.91
CA ALA A 108 0.85 -11.08 -7.27
C ALA A 108 -0.44 -11.66 -7.88
N TYR A 109 -1.41 -11.95 -7.03
CA TYR A 109 -2.76 -12.38 -7.43
C TYR A 109 -3.79 -11.70 -6.54
N THR A 110 -4.87 -11.21 -7.16
CA THR A 110 -6.05 -10.76 -6.42
C THR A 110 -7.08 -11.89 -6.40
N PRO A 111 -7.42 -12.42 -5.22
CA PRO A 111 -8.50 -13.39 -5.08
C PRO A 111 -9.84 -12.87 -5.60
N VAL A 112 -10.65 -13.78 -6.12
CA VAL A 112 -12.04 -13.50 -6.50
C VAL A 112 -13.02 -13.78 -5.33
N SER A 113 -12.57 -14.51 -4.32
CA SER A 113 -13.26 -14.62 -3.02
C SER A 113 -13.02 -13.40 -2.12
N SER A 114 -13.80 -13.25 -1.06
CA SER A 114 -13.72 -12.14 -0.10
C SER A 114 -13.63 -12.62 1.36
N ASP A 115 -13.49 -11.70 2.32
CA ASP A 115 -13.52 -11.98 3.77
C ASP A 115 -14.93 -12.31 4.32
N GLU A 116 -15.86 -12.65 3.42
CA GLU A 116 -17.15 -13.25 3.71
C GLU A 116 -17.14 -14.76 3.40
N ASP A 117 -16.25 -15.19 2.51
CA ASP A 117 -15.99 -16.59 2.22
C ASP A 117 -15.11 -17.16 3.33
N LYS A 118 -15.64 -18.14 4.05
CA LYS A 118 -14.93 -18.79 5.15
C LYS A 118 -14.31 -20.11 4.71
N GLY A 119 -13.14 -20.41 5.24
CA GLY A 119 -12.46 -21.69 5.07
C GLY A 119 -11.65 -21.84 3.78
N TYR A 120 -11.78 -20.92 2.82
CA TYR A 120 -11.06 -21.01 1.55
C TYR A 120 -10.73 -19.65 0.93
N VAL A 121 -9.85 -19.67 -0.07
CA VAL A 121 -9.57 -18.54 -0.97
C VAL A 121 -9.54 -19.04 -2.42
N ASP A 122 -10.26 -18.34 -3.31
CA ASP A 122 -10.32 -18.67 -4.75
C ASP A 122 -9.46 -17.70 -5.57
N LEU A 123 -8.58 -18.27 -6.40
CA LEU A 123 -7.81 -17.55 -7.41
C LEU A 123 -8.23 -17.99 -8.81
N VAL A 124 -8.59 -17.04 -9.66
CA VAL A 124 -8.86 -17.31 -11.08
C VAL A 124 -7.63 -16.92 -11.89
N ILE A 125 -7.02 -17.89 -12.56
CA ILE A 125 -5.70 -17.76 -13.15
C ILE A 125 -5.71 -18.28 -14.58
N LYS A 126 -5.26 -17.42 -15.48
CA LYS A 126 -4.90 -17.78 -16.85
C LYS A 126 -3.53 -18.47 -16.85
N VAL A 127 -3.49 -19.68 -17.42
CA VAL A 127 -2.29 -20.49 -17.58
C VAL A 127 -1.65 -20.15 -18.90
N TYR A 128 -0.41 -19.66 -18.83
CA TYR A 128 0.36 -19.35 -20.02
C TYR A 128 1.17 -20.59 -20.38
N PHE A 129 0.63 -21.45 -21.24
CA PHE A 129 1.29 -22.67 -21.65
C PHE A 129 2.52 -22.41 -22.51
N LYS A 130 3.55 -23.25 -22.35
CA LYS A 130 4.68 -23.31 -23.28
C LYS A 130 4.23 -23.65 -24.70
N ASN A 131 5.01 -23.22 -25.69
CA ASN A 131 4.80 -23.48 -27.11
C ASN A 131 3.49 -22.92 -27.71
N VAL A 132 2.84 -21.96 -27.04
CA VAL A 132 1.63 -21.29 -27.56
C VAL A 132 1.95 -19.93 -28.16
N HIS A 133 2.66 -19.06 -27.43
CA HIS A 133 2.93 -17.70 -27.87
C HIS A 133 4.35 -17.56 -28.45
N PRO A 134 4.53 -17.04 -29.69
CA PRO A 134 5.83 -17.01 -30.36
C PRO A 134 6.88 -16.17 -29.63
N LYS A 135 6.47 -15.09 -28.96
CA LYS A 135 7.39 -14.25 -28.15
C LYS A 135 7.68 -14.82 -26.76
N PHE A 136 6.91 -15.80 -26.29
CA PHE A 136 7.01 -16.37 -24.95
C PHE A 136 6.96 -17.91 -25.02
N PRO A 137 7.92 -18.55 -25.69
CA PRO A 137 7.90 -20.00 -25.97
C PRO A 137 7.89 -20.85 -24.69
N GLU A 138 8.52 -20.37 -23.61
CA GLU A 138 8.58 -21.08 -22.32
C GLU A 138 7.28 -20.98 -21.49
N GLY A 139 6.33 -20.12 -21.90
CA GLY A 139 5.11 -19.85 -21.15
C GLY A 139 5.36 -19.15 -19.80
N GLY A 140 4.39 -19.26 -18.89
CA GLY A 140 4.43 -18.63 -17.58
C GLY A 140 4.94 -19.59 -16.49
N LYS A 141 6.04 -19.23 -15.82
CA LYS A 141 6.62 -20.05 -14.74
C LYS A 141 5.60 -20.39 -13.62
N MET A 142 5.02 -19.37 -12.98
CA MET A 142 4.08 -19.56 -11.86
C MET A 142 2.76 -20.20 -12.29
N SER A 143 2.18 -19.79 -13.43
CA SER A 143 0.87 -20.29 -13.82
C SER A 143 0.91 -21.75 -14.30
N GLN A 144 1.99 -22.16 -14.98
CA GLN A 144 2.21 -23.58 -15.29
C GLN A 144 2.53 -24.40 -14.03
N TYR A 145 3.27 -23.85 -13.06
CA TYR A 145 3.48 -24.51 -11.77
C TYR A 145 2.15 -24.79 -11.06
N LEU A 146 1.29 -23.77 -10.93
CA LEU A 146 -0.05 -23.91 -10.33
C LEU A 146 -0.90 -24.93 -11.08
N ASN A 147 -0.87 -24.91 -12.41
CA ASN A 147 -1.59 -25.89 -13.23
C ASN A 147 -1.13 -27.34 -12.99
N ASN A 148 0.13 -27.54 -12.58
CA ASN A 148 0.70 -28.86 -12.34
C ASN A 148 0.60 -29.30 -10.86
N MET A 149 0.17 -28.42 -9.95
CA MET A 149 -0.08 -28.78 -8.56
C MET A 149 -1.16 -29.86 -8.47
N LYS A 150 -0.95 -30.80 -7.56
CA LYS A 150 -1.93 -31.82 -7.18
C LYS A 150 -2.77 -31.31 -6.02
N ILE A 151 -3.99 -31.84 -5.88
CA ILE A 151 -4.80 -31.59 -4.70
C ILE A 151 -4.03 -32.06 -3.46
N GLY A 152 -3.93 -31.21 -2.45
CA GLY A 152 -3.12 -31.40 -1.24
C GLY A 152 -1.78 -30.68 -1.26
N ASP A 153 -1.23 -30.34 -2.44
CA ASP A 153 0.03 -29.58 -2.53
C ASP A 153 -0.16 -28.18 -1.94
N THR A 154 0.88 -27.65 -1.28
CA THR A 154 0.85 -26.33 -0.65
C THR A 154 1.64 -25.31 -1.45
N ILE A 155 1.24 -24.04 -1.33
CA ILE A 155 2.01 -22.89 -1.84
C ILE A 155 2.01 -21.76 -0.82
N ASP A 156 3.12 -21.02 -0.74
CA ASP A 156 3.27 -19.91 0.19
C ASP A 156 2.44 -18.70 -0.24
N PHE A 157 1.45 -18.32 0.56
CA PHE A 157 0.75 -17.04 0.49
C PHE A 157 1.43 -16.00 1.37
N ARG A 158 1.58 -14.77 0.85
CA ARG A 158 2.04 -13.62 1.62
C ARG A 158 1.22 -12.38 1.29
N GLY A 159 0.71 -11.70 2.31
CA GLY A 159 -0.07 -10.49 2.15
C GLY A 159 -0.75 -10.11 3.47
N PRO A 160 -1.62 -9.09 3.47
CA PRO A 160 -2.07 -8.34 2.31
C PRO A 160 -1.03 -7.34 1.79
N SER A 161 -1.10 -7.02 0.48
CA SER A 161 -0.20 -6.06 -0.17
C SER A 161 -0.94 -5.19 -1.17
N GLY A 162 -0.41 -3.99 -1.43
CA GLY A 162 -1.04 -3.01 -2.30
C GLY A 162 -1.09 -1.63 -1.66
N ARG A 163 -1.08 -0.60 -2.51
CA ARG A 163 -1.07 0.81 -2.09
C ARG A 163 -2.46 1.40 -1.96
N LEU A 164 -3.46 0.73 -2.50
CA LEU A 164 -4.84 1.19 -2.54
C LEU A 164 -5.68 0.26 -1.67
N GLN A 165 -6.53 0.87 -0.85
CA GLN A 165 -7.56 0.16 -0.09
C GLN A 165 -8.87 0.92 -0.25
N TYR A 166 -9.94 0.22 -0.61
CA TYR A 166 -11.30 0.75 -0.61
C TYR A 166 -11.93 0.52 0.75
N THR A 167 -12.52 1.56 1.33
CA THR A 167 -13.13 1.51 2.67
C THR A 167 -14.65 1.72 2.64
N GLY A 168 -15.26 1.69 1.46
CA GLY A 168 -16.69 1.92 1.26
C GLY A 168 -17.04 3.35 0.86
N ASN A 169 -18.21 3.54 0.26
CA ASN A 169 -18.82 4.83 -0.04
C ASN A 169 -17.88 5.78 -0.79
N GLY A 170 -17.27 5.30 -1.87
CA GLY A 170 -16.36 6.07 -2.71
C GLY A 170 -15.02 6.42 -2.07
N THR A 171 -14.73 5.90 -0.88
CA THR A 171 -13.53 6.26 -0.13
C THR A 171 -12.40 5.28 -0.36
N PHE A 172 -11.25 5.81 -0.80
CA PHE A 172 -9.99 5.11 -0.95
C PHE A 172 -8.94 5.64 0.03
N LEU A 173 -8.14 4.73 0.57
CA LEU A 173 -6.89 5.01 1.27
C LEU A 173 -5.73 4.67 0.34
N ILE A 174 -4.97 5.68 -0.06
CA ILE A 174 -3.92 5.53 -1.08
C ILE A 174 -2.56 5.92 -0.51
N LYS A 175 -1.62 4.99 -0.53
CA LYS A 175 -0.24 5.22 -0.14
C LYS A 175 0.60 5.63 -1.34
N LYS A 176 1.46 6.64 -1.20
CA LYS A 176 2.45 7.00 -2.23
C LYS A 176 3.50 5.89 -2.35
N MET A 177 4.19 5.59 -1.25
CA MET A 177 5.09 4.45 -1.07
C MET A 177 4.56 3.48 -0.01
N ARG A 178 5.06 2.22 -0.01
CA ARG A 178 4.59 1.16 0.90
C ARG A 178 4.57 1.56 2.38
N LYS A 179 5.55 2.36 2.82
CA LYS A 179 5.73 2.79 4.21
C LYS A 179 5.05 4.12 4.54
N ASP A 180 4.53 4.84 3.55
CA ASP A 180 3.92 6.15 3.76
C ASP A 180 2.54 5.99 4.42
N PRO A 181 2.10 6.99 5.21
CA PRO A 181 0.72 7.06 5.65
C PRO A 181 -0.21 7.16 4.42
N PRO A 182 -1.39 6.52 4.46
CA PRO A 182 -2.35 6.64 3.36
C PRO A 182 -2.98 8.03 3.33
N VAL A 183 -3.22 8.53 2.12
CA VAL A 183 -4.05 9.71 1.85
C VAL A 183 -5.47 9.24 1.56
N LYS A 184 -6.46 9.89 2.19
CA LYS A 184 -7.88 9.64 1.93
C LYS A 184 -8.29 10.36 0.64
N VAL A 185 -8.87 9.62 -0.30
CA VAL A 185 -9.46 10.14 -1.55
C VAL A 185 -10.92 9.70 -1.56
N VAL A 186 -11.84 10.62 -1.83
CA VAL A 186 -13.28 10.35 -1.91
C VAL A 186 -13.75 10.70 -3.30
N VAL A 187 -14.37 9.75 -3.98
CA VAL A 187 -14.88 9.89 -5.35
C VAL A 187 -16.33 9.44 -5.43
N LYS A 188 -17.05 9.88 -6.45
CA LYS A 188 -18.41 9.40 -6.73
C LYS A 188 -18.43 8.41 -7.89
N LYS A 189 -17.45 8.51 -8.78
CA LYS A 189 -17.41 7.81 -10.06
C LYS A 189 -16.07 7.13 -10.24
N LEU A 190 -16.11 5.87 -10.68
CA LEU A 190 -14.96 5.03 -10.90
C LEU A 190 -14.93 4.54 -12.35
N ASN A 191 -13.94 5.00 -13.10
CA ASN A 191 -13.56 4.40 -14.38
C ASN A 191 -12.56 3.27 -14.11
N MET A 192 -12.81 2.11 -14.68
CA MET A 192 -11.98 0.92 -14.57
C MET A 192 -11.57 0.48 -15.97
N ILE A 193 -10.27 0.31 -16.18
CA ILE A 193 -9.72 -0.17 -17.45
C ILE A 193 -8.91 -1.44 -17.15
N ALA A 194 -9.40 -2.57 -17.64
CA ALA A 194 -8.80 -3.88 -17.39
C ALA A 194 -8.31 -4.54 -18.69
N GLY A 195 -7.22 -5.29 -18.61
CA GLY A 195 -6.72 -6.11 -19.71
C GLY A 195 -6.43 -7.54 -19.24
N GLY A 196 -7.08 -8.54 -19.87
CA GLY A 196 -6.93 -9.96 -19.51
C GLY A 196 -7.06 -10.22 -18.01
N THR A 197 -6.05 -10.82 -17.39
CA THR A 197 -6.04 -11.14 -15.95
C THR A 197 -6.10 -9.92 -15.02
N GLY A 198 -5.94 -8.71 -15.54
CA GLY A 198 -6.12 -7.46 -14.79
C GLY A 198 -7.57 -7.19 -14.36
N ILE A 199 -8.51 -8.07 -14.68
CA ILE A 199 -9.91 -7.97 -14.25
C ILE A 199 -10.12 -8.25 -12.76
N THR A 200 -9.32 -9.13 -12.14
CA THR A 200 -9.61 -9.59 -10.77
C THR A 200 -9.57 -8.49 -9.70
N PRO A 201 -8.67 -7.48 -9.74
CA PRO A 201 -8.78 -6.32 -8.85
C PRO A 201 -10.03 -5.47 -9.09
N MET A 202 -10.50 -5.37 -10.33
CA MET A 202 -11.71 -4.63 -10.65
C MET A 202 -12.94 -5.37 -10.16
N LEU A 203 -13.01 -6.68 -10.37
CA LEU A 203 -14.10 -7.51 -9.87
C LEU A 203 -14.20 -7.45 -8.35
N GLN A 204 -13.07 -7.44 -7.63
CA GLN A 204 -13.07 -7.30 -6.17
C GLN A 204 -13.78 -6.00 -5.72
N LEU A 205 -13.58 -4.89 -6.45
CA LEU A 205 -14.25 -3.62 -6.19
C LEU A 205 -15.73 -3.68 -6.59
N VAL A 206 -16.03 -4.18 -7.79
CA VAL A 206 -17.42 -4.32 -8.29
C VAL A 206 -18.27 -5.13 -7.31
N ARG A 207 -17.79 -6.31 -6.91
CA ARG A 207 -18.48 -7.18 -5.93
C ARG A 207 -18.75 -6.45 -4.63
N HIS A 208 -17.74 -5.76 -4.09
CA HIS A 208 -17.86 -5.07 -2.80
C HIS A 208 -18.84 -3.89 -2.86
N ILE A 209 -18.73 -3.06 -3.90
CA ILE A 209 -19.58 -1.86 -4.08
C ILE A 209 -21.02 -2.24 -4.36
N CYS A 210 -21.27 -3.18 -5.30
CA CYS A 210 -22.62 -3.60 -5.64
C CYS A 210 -23.33 -4.33 -4.48
N LYS A 211 -22.58 -5.00 -3.61
CA LYS A 211 -23.15 -5.70 -2.45
C LYS A 211 -23.63 -4.75 -1.35
N ASP A 212 -22.96 -3.62 -1.16
CA ASP A 212 -23.34 -2.62 -0.17
C ASP A 212 -24.41 -1.67 -0.74
N ALA A 213 -25.67 -1.89 -0.37
CA ALA A 213 -26.79 -1.06 -0.83
C ALA A 213 -26.69 0.41 -0.38
N SER A 214 -25.84 0.73 0.60
CA SER A 214 -25.57 2.11 1.02
C SER A 214 -24.52 2.80 0.14
N ASP A 215 -23.69 2.03 -0.56
CA ASP A 215 -22.65 2.54 -1.43
C ASP A 215 -23.25 3.00 -2.77
N ARG A 216 -23.07 4.29 -3.08
CA ARG A 216 -23.59 4.94 -4.28
C ARG A 216 -22.53 5.17 -5.36
N THR A 217 -21.35 4.60 -5.20
CA THR A 217 -20.25 4.77 -6.17
C THR A 217 -20.66 4.19 -7.52
N GLU A 218 -20.66 5.01 -8.56
CA GLU A 218 -20.95 4.58 -9.92
C GLU A 218 -19.66 4.08 -10.60
N MET A 219 -19.78 3.05 -11.42
CA MET A 219 -18.67 2.29 -11.97
C MET A 219 -18.86 2.07 -13.47
N ARG A 220 -17.80 2.33 -14.25
CA ARG A 220 -17.71 2.00 -15.67
C ARG A 220 -16.47 1.16 -15.90
N LEU A 221 -16.63 -0.03 -16.48
CA LEU A 221 -15.53 -0.94 -16.82
C LEU A 221 -15.37 -1.07 -18.34
N LEU A 222 -14.17 -0.78 -18.85
CA LEU A 222 -13.73 -1.10 -20.21
C LEU A 222 -12.75 -2.27 -20.10
N PHE A 223 -13.15 -3.42 -20.64
CA PHE A 223 -12.41 -4.66 -20.49
C PHE A 223 -11.88 -5.16 -21.83
N ALA A 224 -10.55 -5.11 -21.98
CA ALA A 224 -9.84 -5.52 -23.18
C ALA A 224 -9.35 -6.98 -23.09
N ASN A 225 -9.62 -7.76 -24.13
CA ASN A 225 -9.15 -9.15 -24.29
C ASN A 225 -8.71 -9.40 -25.73
N GLN A 226 -8.00 -10.50 -25.99
CA GLN A 226 -7.56 -10.81 -27.35
C GLN A 226 -8.71 -11.35 -28.21
N THR A 227 -9.45 -12.32 -27.68
CA THR A 227 -10.62 -12.95 -28.33
C THR A 227 -11.79 -13.03 -27.35
N GLU A 228 -12.97 -13.41 -27.83
CA GLU A 228 -14.17 -13.55 -26.99
C GLU A 228 -14.02 -14.68 -25.95
N GLU A 229 -13.33 -15.77 -26.31
CA GLU A 229 -13.05 -16.90 -25.42
C GLU A 229 -12.07 -16.54 -24.29
N ASP A 230 -11.32 -15.45 -24.44
CA ASP A 230 -10.38 -14.95 -23.44
C ASP A 230 -11.04 -14.08 -22.37
N ILE A 231 -12.35 -13.77 -22.49
CA ILE A 231 -13.05 -12.90 -21.53
C ILE A 231 -13.25 -13.65 -20.21
N LEU A 232 -12.35 -13.38 -19.28
CA LEU A 232 -12.41 -13.91 -17.93
C LEU A 232 -13.63 -13.38 -17.17
N LEU A 233 -14.34 -14.27 -16.47
CA LEU A 233 -15.41 -13.92 -15.52
C LEU A 233 -16.57 -13.15 -16.17
N ARG A 234 -16.83 -13.42 -17.46
CA ARG A 234 -17.86 -12.75 -18.26
C ARG A 234 -19.24 -12.82 -17.60
N ASP A 235 -19.71 -14.03 -17.31
CA ASP A 235 -21.05 -14.26 -16.75
C ASP A 235 -21.25 -13.53 -15.42
N GLU A 236 -20.21 -13.48 -14.58
CA GLU A 236 -20.24 -12.76 -13.31
C GLU A 236 -20.34 -11.24 -13.51
N LEU A 237 -19.56 -10.68 -14.44
CA LEU A 237 -19.60 -9.25 -14.75
C LEU A 237 -20.93 -8.85 -15.40
N GLU A 238 -21.44 -9.64 -16.34
CA GLU A 238 -22.74 -9.40 -16.99
C GLU A 238 -23.89 -9.50 -15.98
N LYS A 239 -23.81 -10.45 -15.03
CA LYS A 239 -24.74 -10.53 -13.90
C LYS A 239 -24.76 -9.23 -13.10
N TYR A 240 -23.60 -8.73 -12.66
CA TYR A 240 -23.55 -7.46 -11.91
C TYR A 240 -24.09 -6.27 -12.71
N GLN A 241 -23.84 -6.22 -14.02
CA GLN A 241 -24.42 -5.16 -14.86
C GLN A 241 -25.94 -5.28 -14.93
N SER A 242 -26.48 -6.50 -15.03
CA SER A 242 -27.92 -6.74 -15.10
C SER A 242 -28.64 -6.42 -13.78
N GLU A 243 -28.01 -6.74 -12.64
CA GLU A 243 -28.56 -6.52 -11.30
C GLU A 243 -28.40 -5.06 -10.85
N HIS A 244 -27.35 -4.36 -11.30
CA HIS A 244 -27.03 -2.98 -10.92
C HIS A 244 -26.85 -2.03 -12.12
N PRO A 245 -27.82 -1.94 -13.06
CA PRO A 245 -27.62 -1.27 -14.35
C PRO A 245 -27.41 0.24 -14.23
N ASN A 246 -27.81 0.88 -13.14
CA ASN A 246 -27.59 2.30 -12.89
C ASN A 246 -26.26 2.60 -12.20
N GLN A 247 -25.65 1.59 -11.59
CA GLN A 247 -24.42 1.73 -10.80
C GLN A 247 -23.21 1.12 -11.50
N PHE A 248 -23.38 0.06 -12.29
CA PHE A 248 -22.30 -0.61 -13.00
C PHE A 248 -22.60 -0.72 -14.49
N LYS A 249 -21.70 -0.17 -15.30
CA LYS A 249 -21.69 -0.30 -16.76
C LYS A 249 -20.43 -1.03 -17.21
N LEU A 250 -20.60 -1.90 -18.20
CA LEU A 250 -19.60 -2.81 -18.71
C LEU A 250 -19.53 -2.69 -20.22
N TRP A 251 -18.31 -2.53 -20.71
CA TRP A 251 -18.01 -2.48 -22.13
C TRP A 251 -16.77 -3.32 -22.43
N TYR A 252 -16.77 -3.98 -23.57
CA TYR A 252 -15.68 -4.86 -23.99
C TYR A 252 -14.97 -4.32 -25.23
N THR A 253 -13.71 -4.68 -25.37
CA THR A 253 -13.01 -4.58 -26.66
C THR A 253 -12.16 -5.82 -26.91
N LEU A 254 -12.12 -6.25 -28.17
CA LEU A 254 -11.38 -7.45 -28.59
C LEU A 254 -10.36 -7.12 -29.68
N ASP A 255 -9.13 -7.63 -29.55
CA ASP A 255 -8.12 -7.52 -30.62
C ASP A 255 -8.58 -8.23 -31.90
N ARG A 256 -9.19 -9.41 -31.74
CA ARG A 256 -9.68 -10.29 -32.80
C ARG A 256 -11.14 -10.66 -32.50
N PRO A 257 -12.11 -9.80 -32.85
CA PRO A 257 -13.52 -10.08 -32.62
C PRO A 257 -14.04 -11.20 -33.51
N THR A 258 -15.02 -11.94 -33.01
CA THR A 258 -15.82 -12.93 -33.74
C THR A 258 -16.87 -12.23 -34.62
N GLU A 259 -17.44 -12.95 -35.59
CA GLU A 259 -18.55 -12.43 -36.38
C GLU A 259 -19.77 -12.15 -35.48
N GLY A 260 -20.41 -10.99 -35.64
CA GLY A 260 -21.54 -10.57 -34.82
C GLY A 260 -21.17 -9.95 -33.47
N TRP A 261 -19.88 -9.70 -33.21
CA TRP A 261 -19.42 -9.00 -32.00
C TRP A 261 -20.07 -7.61 -31.88
N LYS A 262 -20.67 -7.34 -30.71
CA LYS A 262 -21.54 -6.17 -30.48
C LYS A 262 -20.83 -4.98 -29.83
N TYR A 263 -19.58 -5.16 -29.41
CA TYR A 263 -18.81 -4.15 -28.69
C TYR A 263 -17.66 -3.64 -29.56
N SER A 264 -16.70 -2.93 -28.94
CA SER A 264 -15.56 -2.37 -29.66
C SER A 264 -14.59 -3.44 -30.16
N ALA A 265 -13.81 -3.09 -31.18
CA ALA A 265 -12.74 -3.91 -31.73
C ALA A 265 -11.41 -3.14 -31.72
N GLY A 266 -10.31 -3.85 -31.48
CA GLY A 266 -8.96 -3.32 -31.38
C GLY A 266 -8.55 -2.93 -29.96
N PHE A 267 -7.36 -2.34 -29.87
CA PHE A 267 -6.82 -1.83 -28.62
C PHE A 267 -7.61 -0.65 -28.08
N ILE A 268 -7.54 -0.45 -26.77
CA ILE A 268 -8.12 0.72 -26.10
C ILE A 268 -7.61 2.00 -26.75
N ASN A 269 -8.53 2.91 -27.09
CA ASN A 269 -8.24 4.22 -27.66
C ASN A 269 -9.07 5.32 -26.96
N ASP A 270 -8.83 6.57 -27.35
CA ASP A 270 -9.53 7.71 -26.77
C ASP A 270 -11.01 7.76 -27.11
N GLU A 271 -11.44 7.25 -28.28
CA GLU A 271 -12.85 7.15 -28.64
C GLU A 271 -13.60 6.24 -27.66
N MET A 272 -13.08 5.03 -27.41
CA MET A 272 -13.68 4.07 -26.47
C MET A 272 -13.76 4.64 -25.05
N ILE A 273 -12.70 5.31 -24.59
CA ILE A 273 -12.72 5.93 -23.25
C ILE A 273 -13.75 7.06 -23.23
N LYS A 274 -13.77 7.93 -24.24
CA LYS A 274 -14.71 9.06 -24.30
C LYS A 274 -16.17 8.60 -24.32
N GLU A 275 -16.48 7.54 -25.04
CA GLU A 275 -17.84 7.02 -25.20
C GLU A 275 -18.32 6.23 -23.98
N HIS A 276 -17.45 5.37 -23.44
CA HIS A 276 -17.87 4.38 -22.45
C HIS A 276 -17.44 4.68 -21.01
N MET A 277 -16.63 5.72 -20.77
CA MET A 277 -16.19 6.14 -19.42
C MET A 277 -16.80 7.48 -18.99
N PHE A 278 -16.76 7.77 -17.69
CA PHE A 278 -17.11 9.09 -17.18
C PHE A 278 -16.06 10.10 -17.67
N PRO A 279 -16.43 11.33 -18.07
CA PRO A 279 -15.45 12.35 -18.46
C PRO A 279 -14.57 12.76 -17.26
N ALA A 280 -13.44 13.38 -17.53
CA ALA A 280 -12.57 13.90 -16.47
C ALA A 280 -13.33 14.89 -15.57
N GLY A 281 -13.19 14.72 -14.25
CA GLY A 281 -13.85 15.53 -13.24
C GLY A 281 -13.25 15.26 -11.86
N ASP A 282 -13.36 16.22 -10.94
CA ASP A 282 -12.70 16.12 -9.64
C ASP A 282 -13.22 14.97 -8.76
N ASP A 283 -14.44 14.48 -9.03
CA ASP A 283 -15.08 13.34 -8.35
C ASP A 283 -14.96 12.02 -9.12
N VAL A 284 -14.14 11.97 -10.18
CA VAL A 284 -13.90 10.81 -11.03
C VAL A 284 -12.50 10.26 -10.79
N PHE A 285 -12.41 8.95 -10.54
CA PHE A 285 -11.15 8.24 -10.39
C PHE A 285 -10.98 7.17 -11.46
N VAL A 286 -9.75 6.97 -11.92
CA VAL A 286 -9.42 5.96 -12.93
C VAL A 286 -8.50 4.91 -12.35
N LEU A 287 -8.96 3.66 -12.35
CA LEU A 287 -8.17 2.49 -12.00
C LEU A 287 -7.81 1.71 -13.25
N MET A 288 -6.54 1.32 -13.34
CA MET A 288 -6.06 0.52 -14.47
C MET A 288 -5.32 -0.71 -13.98
N CYS A 289 -5.53 -1.85 -14.64
CA CYS A 289 -4.76 -3.07 -14.43
C CYS A 289 -4.73 -3.90 -15.72
N GLY A 290 -3.54 -4.17 -16.23
CA GLY A 290 -3.36 -4.88 -17.49
C GLY A 290 -1.89 -4.92 -17.89
N PRO A 291 -1.56 -5.48 -19.07
CA PRO A 291 -0.18 -5.55 -19.56
C PRO A 291 0.47 -4.16 -19.62
N PRO A 292 1.77 -4.02 -19.28
CA PRO A 292 2.47 -2.74 -19.31
C PRO A 292 2.32 -1.97 -20.64
N PRO A 293 2.38 -2.61 -21.82
CA PRO A 293 2.15 -1.91 -23.08
C PRO A 293 0.76 -1.28 -23.21
N MET A 294 -0.29 -1.98 -22.74
CA MET A 294 -1.66 -1.45 -22.74
C MET A 294 -1.76 -0.20 -21.85
N ILE A 295 -1.13 -0.22 -20.68
CA ILE A 295 -1.18 0.91 -19.75
C ILE A 295 -0.40 2.11 -20.31
N ASN A 296 0.82 1.87 -20.79
CA ASN A 296 1.76 2.93 -21.15
C ASN A 296 1.46 3.55 -22.53
N PHE A 297 0.98 2.77 -23.49
CA PHE A 297 0.82 3.24 -24.87
C PHE A 297 -0.63 3.46 -25.29
N ALA A 298 -1.59 2.78 -24.65
CA ALA A 298 -3.02 2.97 -24.94
C ALA A 298 -3.72 3.82 -23.87
N CYS A 299 -3.67 3.40 -22.60
CA CYS A 299 -4.46 4.02 -21.54
C CYS A 299 -3.96 5.41 -21.14
N ASN A 300 -2.67 5.53 -20.77
CA ASN A 300 -2.12 6.78 -20.24
C ASN A 300 -2.21 7.95 -21.25
N PRO A 301 -1.80 7.79 -22.53
CA PRO A 301 -1.90 8.87 -23.50
C PRO A 301 -3.34 9.27 -23.82
N ALA A 302 -4.25 8.30 -23.96
CA ALA A 302 -5.65 8.57 -24.21
C ALA A 302 -6.32 9.32 -23.04
N LEU A 303 -6.05 8.89 -21.80
CA LEU A 303 -6.55 9.58 -20.60
C LEU A 303 -5.98 11.00 -20.47
N GLU A 304 -4.72 11.22 -20.83
CA GLU A 304 -4.12 12.56 -20.82
C GLU A 304 -4.78 13.48 -21.86
N LYS A 305 -4.97 13.00 -23.09
CA LYS A 305 -5.69 13.70 -24.15
C LYS A 305 -7.12 14.08 -23.74
N LEU A 306 -7.77 13.24 -22.94
CA LEU A 306 -9.11 13.45 -22.41
C LEU A 306 -9.16 14.26 -21.10
N GLY A 307 -8.02 14.78 -20.64
CA GLY A 307 -7.95 15.73 -19.52
C GLY A 307 -7.87 15.11 -18.12
N PHE A 308 -7.62 13.81 -18.00
CA PHE A 308 -7.42 13.16 -16.69
C PHE A 308 -6.04 13.48 -16.11
N LYS A 309 -6.00 14.05 -14.90
CA LYS A 309 -4.76 14.39 -14.19
C LYS A 309 -4.07 13.13 -13.67
N GLU A 310 -2.75 13.16 -13.51
CA GLU A 310 -1.98 12.06 -12.91
C GLU A 310 -2.46 11.69 -11.49
N THR A 311 -2.95 12.65 -10.72
CA THR A 311 -3.52 12.42 -9.39
C THR A 311 -4.77 11.54 -9.42
N GLN A 312 -5.55 11.62 -10.51
CA GLN A 312 -6.80 10.88 -10.73
C GLN A 312 -6.56 9.49 -11.35
N ARG A 313 -5.36 9.22 -11.86
CA ARG A 313 -4.99 7.97 -12.53
C ARG A 313 -4.17 7.10 -11.58
N LYS A 314 -4.64 5.89 -11.26
CA LYS A 314 -3.85 4.91 -10.48
C LYS A 314 -3.79 3.55 -11.14
N PHE A 315 -2.56 3.04 -11.18
CA PHE A 315 -2.26 1.68 -11.58
C PHE A 315 -2.26 0.76 -10.34
N VAL A 316 -3.05 -0.32 -10.40
CA VAL A 316 -3.31 -1.21 -9.25
C VAL A 316 -2.21 -2.25 -9.03
N ALA A 317 -1.21 -2.38 -9.91
CA ALA A 317 -0.12 -3.34 -9.76
C ALA A 317 1.27 -2.72 -10.04
N ASN A 318 1.78 -1.89 -9.13
CA ASN A 318 3.06 -1.20 -9.36
C ASN A 318 4.27 -2.01 -8.87
N VAL A 319 4.86 -2.83 -9.75
CA VAL A 319 6.30 -3.15 -9.74
C VAL A 319 6.72 -3.26 -11.22
N LEU A 320 7.90 -2.73 -11.57
CA LEU A 320 8.54 -2.75 -12.90
C LEU A 320 8.15 -1.64 -13.88
N ILE A 321 8.59 -0.40 -13.59
CA ILE A 321 8.89 0.56 -14.68
C ILE A 321 10.40 0.58 -14.97
N SER A 322 11.23 0.25 -13.98
CA SER A 322 12.70 0.32 -14.12
C SER A 322 13.35 -0.94 -14.71
N PHE A 323 12.70 -2.10 -14.67
CA PHE A 323 13.31 -3.39 -15.01
C PHE A 323 12.81 -3.96 -16.35
N GLU A 324 11.65 -3.53 -16.84
CA GLU A 324 11.12 -3.91 -18.17
C GLU A 324 11.79 -3.16 -19.32
N MET A 325 12.19 -1.90 -19.13
CA MET A 325 13.01 -1.18 -20.11
C MET A 325 14.37 -1.86 -20.32
N SER A 326 14.94 -2.49 -19.28
CA SER A 326 16.18 -3.24 -19.36
C SER A 326 16.00 -4.59 -20.07
N LEU A 327 14.86 -5.26 -19.88
CA LEU A 327 14.56 -6.56 -20.50
C LEU A 327 14.18 -6.47 -21.99
N LEU A 328 13.43 -5.43 -22.39
CA LEU A 328 13.08 -5.19 -23.80
C LEU A 328 14.31 -4.88 -24.66
N MET A 329 15.32 -4.24 -24.08
CA MET A 329 16.56 -3.89 -24.77
C MET A 329 17.55 -5.07 -24.85
N LEU A 330 17.50 -6.00 -23.89
CA LEU A 330 18.21 -7.29 -23.94
C LEU A 330 17.69 -8.20 -25.08
N GLN A 331 16.43 -8.07 -25.48
CA GLN A 331 15.83 -8.90 -26.53
C GLN A 331 16.20 -8.47 -27.98
N ASN A 332 16.62 -7.22 -28.21
CA ASN A 332 16.83 -6.68 -29.56
C ASN A 332 18.29 -6.68 -30.06
N GLN A 333 19.23 -7.32 -29.35
CA GLN A 333 20.67 -7.34 -29.69
C GLN A 333 21.34 -5.96 -29.97
N GLN A 334 20.71 -4.84 -29.59
CA GLN A 334 21.26 -3.48 -29.72
C GLN A 334 22.10 -3.06 -28.49
N MET A 335 22.87 -3.98 -27.92
CA MET A 335 23.63 -3.73 -26.69
C MET A 335 24.67 -2.61 -26.85
N ASN A 336 25.31 -2.46 -28.01
CA ASN A 336 26.42 -1.52 -28.17
C ASN A 336 26.01 -0.05 -28.14
N ILE A 337 24.91 0.33 -28.80
CA ILE A 337 24.45 1.74 -28.81
C ILE A 337 23.85 2.10 -27.45
N PHE A 338 23.10 1.18 -26.84
CA PHE A 338 22.49 1.38 -25.53
C PHE A 338 23.54 1.54 -24.43
N ILE A 339 24.57 0.67 -24.38
CA ILE A 339 25.67 0.80 -23.43
C ILE A 339 26.45 2.09 -23.67
N CYS A 340 26.77 2.43 -24.93
CA CYS A 340 27.52 3.64 -25.25
C CYS A 340 26.81 4.95 -24.91
N VAL A 341 25.48 4.97 -24.89
CA VAL A 341 24.71 6.21 -24.62
C VAL A 341 24.19 6.23 -23.19
N GLN A 342 23.63 5.12 -22.70
CA GLN A 342 22.98 5.08 -21.40
C GLN A 342 23.97 5.00 -20.24
N VAL A 343 25.09 4.28 -20.37
CA VAL A 343 26.10 4.21 -19.30
C VAL A 343 26.70 5.59 -19.03
N PRO A 344 27.09 6.40 -20.03
CA PRO A 344 27.52 7.77 -19.79
C PRO A 344 26.43 8.64 -19.17
N ILE A 345 25.17 8.54 -19.63
CA ILE A 345 24.07 9.36 -19.08
C ILE A 345 23.82 9.02 -17.61
N VAL A 346 23.72 7.73 -17.26
CA VAL A 346 23.51 7.29 -15.89
C VAL A 346 24.71 7.66 -15.02
N THR A 347 25.93 7.51 -15.54
CA THR A 347 27.15 7.91 -14.83
C THR A 347 27.21 9.42 -14.61
N ILE A 348 26.79 10.23 -15.58
CA ILE A 348 26.68 11.69 -15.43
C ILE A 348 25.64 12.04 -14.37
N ILE A 349 24.48 11.38 -14.38
CA ILE A 349 23.43 11.59 -13.37
C ILE A 349 23.94 11.20 -11.96
N ASP A 350 24.63 10.07 -11.83
CA ASP A 350 25.19 9.62 -10.55
C ASP A 350 26.29 10.55 -10.03
N ILE A 351 27.13 11.08 -10.92
CA ILE A 351 28.13 12.11 -10.59
C ILE A 351 27.43 13.40 -10.15
N LEU A 352 26.40 13.86 -10.86
CA LEU A 352 25.65 15.06 -10.50
C LEU A 352 24.91 14.91 -9.16
N LEU A 353 24.31 13.75 -8.90
CA LEU A 353 23.67 13.42 -7.62
C LEU A 353 24.69 13.36 -6.49
N SER A 354 25.86 12.79 -6.74
CA SER A 354 26.96 12.75 -5.76
C SER A 354 27.47 14.16 -5.44
N ILE A 355 27.65 15.01 -6.45
CA ILE A 355 28.03 16.42 -6.26
C ILE A 355 26.94 17.16 -5.46
N PHE A 356 25.66 16.97 -5.82
CA PHE A 356 24.55 17.59 -5.11
C PHE A 356 24.47 17.15 -3.64
N LEU A 357 24.69 15.86 -3.36
CA LEU A 357 24.74 15.31 -2.01
C LEU A 357 25.91 15.90 -1.22
N CYS A 358 27.10 15.99 -1.81
CA CYS A 358 28.27 16.64 -1.22
C CYS A 358 28.00 18.11 -0.88
N LEU A 359 27.42 18.87 -1.81
CA LEU A 359 27.04 20.27 -1.59
C LEU A 359 26.02 20.42 -0.46
N ARG A 360 25.00 19.55 -0.42
CA ARG A 360 24.00 19.53 0.67
C ARG A 360 24.63 19.20 2.02
N CYS A 361 25.53 18.22 2.08
CA CYS A 361 26.28 17.90 3.28
C CYS A 361 27.16 19.07 3.74
N GLN A 362 27.81 19.78 2.81
CA GLN A 362 28.61 20.96 3.12
C GLN A 362 27.76 22.12 3.68
N LEU A 363 26.62 22.40 3.07
CA LEU A 363 25.67 23.41 3.58
C LEU A 363 25.19 23.05 4.99
N PHE A 364 24.79 21.79 5.21
CA PHE A 364 24.37 21.31 6.52
C PHE A 364 25.48 21.44 7.57
N LEU A 365 26.72 21.07 7.24
CA LEU A 365 27.85 21.21 8.16
C LEU A 365 28.16 22.67 8.49
N ASN A 366 28.04 23.58 7.52
CA ASN A 366 28.19 25.01 7.74
C ASN A 366 27.09 25.57 8.64
N GLU A 367 25.84 25.14 8.47
CA GLU A 367 24.74 25.47 9.37
C GLU A 367 25.01 24.97 10.79
N VAL A 368 25.41 23.70 10.97
CA VAL A 368 25.74 23.14 12.30
C VAL A 368 26.87 23.90 12.97
N LYS A 369 27.93 24.26 12.24
CA LYS A 369 29.05 25.09 12.75
C LYS A 369 28.55 26.47 13.20
N THR A 370 27.69 27.09 12.38
CA THR A 370 27.13 28.43 12.64
C THR A 370 26.22 28.40 13.87
N THR A 371 25.33 27.42 13.97
CA THR A 371 24.44 27.20 15.12
C THR A 371 25.26 26.94 16.38
N LYS A 372 26.28 26.08 16.34
CA LYS A 372 27.16 25.82 17.49
C LYS A 372 27.85 27.10 17.96
N LYS A 373 28.37 27.93 17.05
CA LYS A 373 28.97 29.23 17.36
C LYS A 373 27.95 30.18 18.01
N LEU A 374 26.76 30.30 17.42
CA LEU A 374 25.69 31.15 17.94
C LEU A 374 25.22 30.71 19.34
N SER A 375 24.98 29.41 19.54
CA SER A 375 24.60 28.85 20.84
C SER A 375 25.67 29.10 21.90
N THR A 376 26.95 28.89 21.59
CA THR A 376 28.04 29.20 22.55
C THR A 376 28.16 30.71 22.84
N ASN A 377 27.87 31.57 21.87
CA ASN A 377 27.84 33.02 22.06
C ASN A 377 26.70 33.47 22.99
N VAL A 378 25.48 32.98 22.76
CA VAL A 378 24.32 33.26 23.60
C VAL A 378 24.56 32.78 25.03
N MET A 379 25.10 31.57 25.20
CA MET A 379 25.44 31.02 26.51
C MET A 379 26.53 31.83 27.24
N ALA A 380 27.56 32.30 26.52
CA ALA A 380 28.62 33.12 27.12
C ALA A 380 28.15 34.53 27.54
N LEU A 381 27.07 35.03 26.95
CA LEU A 381 26.47 36.33 27.29
C LEU A 381 25.46 36.22 28.44
N ASN A 382 24.65 35.16 28.48
CA ASN A 382 23.50 35.06 29.40
C ASN A 382 23.75 34.21 30.65
N LEU A 383 24.81 33.40 30.71
CA LEU A 383 25.13 32.58 31.89
C LEU A 383 26.12 33.30 32.82
N THR A 384 26.04 33.02 34.13
CA THR A 384 26.97 33.53 35.17
C THR A 384 27.77 32.39 35.80
N GLY A 385 28.89 32.72 36.45
CA GLY A 385 29.71 31.73 37.18
C GLY A 385 30.48 30.72 36.29
N PRO A 386 30.76 29.50 36.79
CA PRO A 386 31.66 28.53 36.13
C PRO A 386 31.22 28.09 34.72
N LEU A 387 29.91 28.15 34.45
CA LEU A 387 29.34 27.77 33.15
C LEU A 387 29.64 28.81 32.06
N ARG A 388 29.71 30.09 32.42
CA ARG A 388 30.10 31.16 31.49
C ARG A 388 31.54 30.99 31.02
N GLU A 389 32.44 30.66 31.94
CA GLU A 389 33.85 30.43 31.64
C GLU A 389 34.05 29.17 30.80
N LYS A 390 33.26 28.11 31.05
CA LYS A 390 33.24 26.93 30.17
C LYS A 390 32.76 27.28 28.75
N ALA A 391 31.71 28.08 28.60
CA ALA A 391 31.20 28.52 27.31
C ALA A 391 32.22 29.39 26.54
N LYS A 392 32.91 30.31 27.23
CA LYS A 392 33.99 31.13 26.64
C LYS A 392 35.18 30.27 26.18
N ARG A 393 35.61 29.27 26.97
CA ARG A 393 36.67 28.33 26.57
C ARG A 393 36.28 27.48 25.37
N MET A 394 35.04 26.99 25.33
CA MET A 394 34.52 26.24 24.17
C MET A 394 34.46 27.11 22.92
N ARG A 395 34.04 28.37 23.03
CA ARG A 395 34.07 29.33 21.93
C ARG A 395 35.50 29.54 21.42
N LYS A 396 36.45 29.80 22.32
CA LYS A 396 37.87 30.01 21.98
C LYS A 396 38.47 28.79 21.26
N MET A 397 38.20 27.57 21.74
CA MET A 397 38.61 26.34 21.04
C MET A 397 38.01 26.19 19.64
N ILE A 398 36.74 26.58 19.44
CA ILE A 398 36.09 26.52 18.13
C ILE A 398 36.68 27.56 17.16
N GLU A 399 37.08 28.74 17.66
CA GLU A 399 37.71 29.80 16.87
C GLU A 399 39.19 29.50 16.54
N GLU A 400 39.95 28.94 17.48
CA GLU A 400 41.38 28.63 17.31
C GLU A 400 41.63 27.31 16.56
N MET A 401 40.76 26.31 16.74
CA MET A 401 40.83 25.01 16.06
C MET A 401 39.48 24.70 15.40
N PRO A 402 39.15 25.35 14.26
CA PRO A 402 37.92 25.02 13.55
C PRO A 402 37.95 23.54 13.14
N PRO A 403 36.86 22.78 13.34
CA PRO A 403 36.83 21.38 12.95
C PRO A 403 37.10 21.27 11.45
N LYS A 404 38.28 20.74 11.11
CA LYS A 404 38.73 20.48 9.74
C LYS A 404 37.99 19.25 9.25
N PHE A 405 36.96 19.50 8.46
CA PHE A 405 36.36 18.51 7.59
C PHE A 405 36.31 19.16 6.21
N SER A 406 37.18 18.69 5.32
CA SER A 406 37.30 19.18 3.95
C SER A 406 36.40 18.37 3.03
N VAL A 407 35.86 18.98 1.98
CA VAL A 407 35.09 18.25 0.94
C VAL A 407 35.93 17.15 0.29
N TYR A 408 37.25 17.33 0.23
CA TYR A 408 38.19 16.33 -0.29
C TYR A 408 38.30 15.09 0.61
N ASP A 409 37.98 15.19 1.91
CA ASP A 409 37.97 14.04 2.81
C ASP A 409 36.79 13.10 2.52
N MET A 410 35.69 13.59 1.92
CA MET A 410 34.53 12.76 1.54
C MET A 410 34.82 11.82 0.37
N TRP A 411 35.77 12.15 -0.51
CA TRP A 411 36.14 11.31 -1.65
C TRP A 411 36.92 10.05 -1.22
N HIS A 412 37.44 10.04 0.00
CA HIS A 412 38.12 8.90 0.63
C HIS A 412 37.32 8.38 1.83
N MET A 413 36.00 8.22 1.67
CA MET A 413 35.10 7.81 2.74
C MET A 413 35.41 6.36 3.19
N ASP A 414 36.30 6.22 4.16
CA ASP A 414 36.57 4.97 4.85
C ASP A 414 35.64 4.81 6.08
N ALA A 415 35.58 3.58 6.61
CA ALA A 415 34.76 3.26 7.77
C ALA A 415 35.13 4.12 9.00
N PHE A 416 36.38 4.59 9.08
CA PHE A 416 36.89 5.41 10.16
C PHE A 416 36.35 6.85 10.10
N LEU A 417 36.23 7.43 8.90
CA LEU A 417 35.64 8.74 8.67
C LEU A 417 34.13 8.75 8.94
N LEU A 418 33.43 7.68 8.58
CA LEU A 418 32.01 7.49 8.92
C LEU A 418 31.80 7.44 10.44
N LEU A 419 32.66 6.71 11.17
CA LEU A 419 32.64 6.65 12.63
C LEU A 419 32.89 8.03 13.27
N LYS A 420 33.76 8.87 12.70
CA LYS A 420 33.99 10.24 13.16
C LYS A 420 32.76 11.14 12.97
N ILE A 421 32.06 11.02 11.84
CA ILE A 421 30.84 11.78 11.57
C ILE A 421 29.73 11.38 12.55
N ILE A 422 29.54 10.08 12.75
CA ILE A 422 28.58 9.54 13.73
C ILE A 422 28.94 10.05 15.13
N HIS A 423 30.21 9.98 15.52
CA HIS A 423 30.66 10.47 16.83
C HIS A 423 30.40 11.96 17.03
N LEU A 424 30.62 12.78 16.00
CA LEU A 424 30.37 14.22 16.05
C LEU A 424 28.87 14.54 16.23
N LEU A 425 28.00 13.82 15.52
CA LEU A 425 26.55 13.94 15.62
C LEU A 425 26.03 13.48 16.98
N SER A 426 26.51 12.33 17.46
CA SER A 426 26.18 11.81 18.80
C SER A 426 26.54 12.80 19.90
N ASN A 427 27.74 13.39 19.84
CA ASN A 427 28.16 14.40 20.81
C ASN A 427 27.33 15.68 20.74
N PHE A 428 26.93 16.12 19.55
CA PHE A 428 26.03 17.26 19.39
C PHE A 428 24.67 16.99 20.04
N ILE A 429 24.09 15.82 19.79
CA ILE A 429 22.79 15.40 20.35
C ILE A 429 22.88 15.28 21.89
N ILE A 430 23.91 14.62 22.41
CA ILE A 430 24.14 14.49 23.86
C ILE A 430 24.33 15.87 24.51
N THR A 431 25.06 16.77 23.87
CA THR A 431 25.23 18.14 24.37
C THR A 431 23.87 18.85 24.44
N MET A 432 23.06 18.77 23.38
CA MET A 432 21.71 19.36 23.38
C MET A 432 20.81 18.76 24.46
N LEU A 433 20.84 17.43 24.65
CA LEU A 433 20.07 16.72 25.69
C LEU A 433 20.51 17.09 27.11
N GLN A 434 21.81 17.24 27.36
CA GLN A 434 22.34 17.70 28.65
C GLN A 434 21.90 19.12 29.02
N PHE A 435 21.62 19.96 28.02
CA PHE A 435 21.09 21.30 28.22
C PHE A 435 19.55 21.37 28.25
N THR A 436 18.83 20.30 27.86
CA THR A 436 17.35 20.22 27.93
C THR A 436 16.84 19.47 29.16
N LEU A 437 17.68 18.65 29.82
CA LEU A 437 17.32 17.87 31.01
C LEU A 437 17.69 18.55 32.35
N ARG A 438 17.65 19.88 32.41
CA ARG A 438 17.69 20.65 33.67
C ARG A 438 16.67 21.76 33.68
#